data_AF-A0A534A5W6-F1
#
_entry.id   AF-A0A534A5W6-F1
#
_cell.length_a   1.000
_cell.length_b   1.000
_cell.length_c   1.000
_cell.angle_alpha   90.00
_cell.angle_beta   90.00
_cell.angle_gamma   90.00
#
_symmetry.space_group_name_H-M   'P 1'
#
loop_
_entity.id
_entity.type
_entity.pdbx_description
1 polymer ?
#
loop_
_entity_poly.entity_id
_entity_poly.type
_entity_poly.pdbx_seq_one_letter_code
_entity_poly.pdbx_strand_id
1 'polypeptide(L)'
;MDDSRRRLLWHGMFLFLLGLVTGLVETRFSNTRMGLAAHLEGVMNGIFLLALGAVWAEVQLNTRLKGVTYWSVLYGTYANWVFTTLAAVFGTGALSPITAPGLTAAPWQENLIHVGFMSVGLATAS
;
A
#
# COMPACT_ATOMS: atom_id res chain seq x y z
N MET A 1 0.54 14.65 21.96
CA MET A 1 1.34 14.45 20.72
C MET A 1 1.94 13.04 20.63
N ASP A 2 2.00 12.27 21.73
CA ASP A 2 2.51 10.88 21.72
C ASP A 2 1.60 9.84 21.03
N ASP A 3 0.29 10.04 21.03
CA ASP A 3 -0.64 9.06 20.47
C ASP A 3 -0.50 8.87 18.96
N SER A 4 -0.16 9.92 18.21
CA SER A 4 0.01 9.84 16.75
C SER A 4 1.25 9.03 16.37
N ARG A 5 2.36 9.22 17.08
CA ARG A 5 3.57 8.40 16.94
C ARG A 5 3.26 6.94 17.21
N ARG A 6 2.63 6.65 18.35
CA ARG A 6 2.32 5.27 18.75
C ARG A 6 1.38 4.58 17.76
N ARG A 7 0.41 5.33 17.21
CA ARG A 7 -0.46 4.85 16.13
C ARG A 7 0.30 4.57 14.83
N LEU A 8 1.19 5.47 14.38
CA LEU A 8 2.04 5.24 13.21
C LEU A 8 2.90 3.99 13.36
N LEU A 9 3.53 3.81 14.52
CA LEU A 9 4.34 2.62 14.81
C LEU A 9 3.49 1.34 14.79
N TRP A 10 2.29 1.39 15.37
CA TRP A 10 1.38 0.25 15.35
C TRP A 10 0.90 -0.08 13.93
N HIS A 11 0.49 0.92 13.16
CA HIS A 11 0.07 0.73 11.76
C HIS A 11 1.21 0.25 10.87
N GLY A 12 2.44 0.72 11.10
CA GLY A 12 3.63 0.24 10.41
C GLY A 12 3.94 -1.22 10.73
N MET A 13 3.86 -1.60 12.01
CA MET A 13 4.00 -2.99 12.42
C MET A 13 2.91 -3.88 11.82
N PHE A 14 1.66 -3.40 11.81
CA PHE A 14 0.53 -4.14 11.25
C PHE A 14 0.68 -4.36 9.74
N LEU A 15 1.03 -3.31 8.98
CA LEU A 15 1.28 -3.42 7.53
C LEU A 15 2.49 -4.31 7.23
N PHE A 16 3.55 -4.23 8.02
CA PHE A 16 4.70 -5.10 7.89
C PHE A 16 4.32 -6.57 8.09
N LEU A 17 3.53 -6.89 9.13
CA LEU A 17 3.02 -8.24 9.36
C LEU A 17 2.12 -8.71 8.22
N LEU A 18 1.23 -7.84 7.71
CA LEU A 18 0.42 -8.15 6.52
C LEU A 18 1.30 -8.47 5.31
N GLY A 19 2.36 -7.68 5.09
CA GLY A 19 3.37 -7.93 4.06
C GLY A 19 4.01 -9.31 4.17
N LEU A 20 4.40 -9.72 5.39
CA LEU A 20 4.94 -11.07 5.63
C LEU A 20 3.91 -12.17 5.33
N VAL A 21 2.65 -11.97 5.74
CA VAL A 21 1.56 -12.92 5.45
C VAL A 21 1.28 -13.00 3.95
N THR A 22 1.26 -11.88 3.22
CA THR A 22 1.11 -11.91 1.76
C THR A 22 2.28 -12.61 1.07
N GLY A 23 3.51 -12.51 1.59
CA GLY A 23 4.67 -13.27 1.12
C GLY A 23 4.53 -14.79 1.32
N LEU A 24 3.97 -15.22 2.46
CA LEU A 24 3.70 -16.64 2.72
C LEU A 24 2.64 -17.22 1.77
N VAL A 25 1.68 -16.39 1.35
CA VAL A 25 0.58 -16.79 0.46
C VAL A 25 0.88 -16.45 -1.01
N GLU A 26 2.07 -15.92 -1.31
CA GLU A 26 2.45 -15.42 -2.65
C GLU A 26 2.20 -16.45 -3.76
N THR A 27 2.59 -17.70 -3.51
CA THR A 27 2.50 -18.81 -4.47
C THR A 27 1.07 -19.28 -4.74
N ARG A 28 0.09 -18.82 -3.94
CA ARG A 28 -1.34 -19.14 -4.10
C ARG A 28 -2.09 -18.10 -4.94
N PHE A 29 -1.48 -16.96 -5.26
CA PHE A 29 -2.12 -15.93 -6.06
C PHE A 29 -2.13 -16.28 -7.54
N SER A 30 -3.22 -15.90 -8.23
CA SER A 30 -3.41 -16.08 -9.67
C SER A 30 -2.32 -15.39 -10.49
N ASN A 31 -1.75 -14.28 -9.98
CA ASN A 31 -0.61 -13.59 -10.56
C ASN A 31 0.51 -13.48 -9.52
N THR A 32 1.43 -14.44 -9.54
CA THR A 32 2.57 -14.55 -8.61
C THR A 32 3.44 -13.28 -8.62
N ARG A 33 3.59 -12.61 -9.77
CA ARG A 33 4.35 -11.35 -9.89
C ARG A 33 3.71 -10.23 -9.07
N MET A 34 2.39 -10.09 -9.14
CA MET A 34 1.66 -9.11 -8.34
C MET A 34 1.57 -9.52 -6.87
N GLY A 35 1.59 -10.82 -6.56
CA GLY A 35 1.75 -11.33 -5.19
C GLY A 35 3.05 -10.88 -4.54
N LEU A 36 4.18 -11.00 -5.26
CA LEU A 36 5.47 -10.49 -4.81
C LEU A 36 5.45 -8.96 -4.61
N ALA A 37 4.79 -8.24 -5.53
CA ALA A 37 4.62 -6.79 -5.39
C ALA A 37 3.81 -6.44 -4.13
N ALA A 38 2.71 -7.14 -3.85
CA ALA A 38 1.91 -6.93 -2.65
C ALA A 38 2.68 -7.27 -1.35
N HIS A 39 3.53 -8.29 -1.38
CA HIS A 39 4.48 -8.59 -0.29
C HIS A 39 5.44 -7.41 -0.04
N LEU A 40 6.15 -6.97 -1.08
CA LEU A 40 7.11 -5.88 -0.99
C LEU A 40 6.45 -4.57 -0.55
N GLU A 41 5.29 -4.25 -1.09
CA GLU A 41 4.53 -3.05 -0.73
C GLU A 41 4.08 -3.09 0.73
N GLY A 42 3.61 -4.22 1.25
CA GLY A 42 3.28 -4.36 2.67
C GLY A 42 4.49 -4.15 3.58
N VAL A 43 5.62 -4.78 3.24
CA VAL A 43 6.86 -4.70 4.03
C VAL A 43 7.47 -3.29 3.96
N MET A 44 7.64 -2.73 2.77
CA MET A 44 8.27 -1.41 2.57
C MET A 44 7.41 -0.29 3.15
N ASN A 45 6.09 -0.31 2.92
CA ASN A 45 5.19 0.69 3.51
C ASN A 45 5.13 0.55 5.04
N GLY A 46 5.18 -0.68 5.57
CA GLY A 46 5.28 -0.94 7.00
C GLY A 46 6.54 -0.35 7.62
N ILE A 47 7.71 -0.59 7.00
CA ILE A 47 9.00 -0.01 7.43
C ILE A 47 8.98 1.52 7.33
N PHE A 48 8.42 2.06 6.25
CA PHE A 48 8.29 3.51 6.08
C PHE A 48 7.47 4.15 7.20
N LEU A 49 6.33 3.56 7.58
CA LEU A 49 5.52 4.04 8.71
C LEU A 49 6.24 3.91 10.06
N LEU A 50 7.02 2.84 10.25
CA LEU A 50 7.83 2.67 11.46
C LEU A 50 8.91 3.76 11.55
N ALA A 51 9.63 4.02 10.46
CA ALA A 51 10.63 5.07 10.37
C ALA A 51 10.01 6.45 10.59
N LEU A 52 8.88 6.75 9.92
CA LEU A 52 8.16 8.01 10.06
C LEU A 52 7.64 8.19 11.49
N GLY A 53 7.09 7.13 12.11
CA GLY A 53 6.67 7.12 13.50
C GLY A 53 7.83 7.41 14.46
N ALA A 54 9.01 6.84 14.21
CA ALA A 54 10.20 7.06 15.03
C ALA A 54 10.67 8.53 14.99
N VAL A 55 10.70 9.15 13.80
CA VAL A 55 11.09 10.55 13.64
C VAL A 55 9.93 11.54 13.86
N TRP A 56 8.70 11.07 14.10
CA TRP A 56 7.49 11.91 14.20
C TRP A 56 7.59 13.03 15.25
N ALA A 57 8.36 12.79 16.32
CA ALA A 57 8.60 13.78 17.36
C ALA A 57 9.45 14.97 16.86
N GLU A 58 10.34 14.72 15.89
CA GLU A 58 11.23 15.73 15.31
C GLU A 58 10.61 16.47 14.11
N VAL A 59 9.48 15.97 13.58
CA VAL A 59 8.77 16.62 12.47
C VAL A 59 8.16 17.93 12.96
N GLN A 60 8.79 19.06 12.63
CA GLN A 60 8.33 20.42 12.93
C GLN A 60 7.44 20.97 11.80
N LEU A 61 6.22 20.45 11.71
CA LEU A 61 5.19 20.95 10.79
C LEU A 61 4.12 21.75 11.53
N ASN A 62 3.52 22.72 10.83
CA ASN A 62 2.32 23.41 11.30
C ASN A 62 1.18 22.39 11.56
N THR A 63 0.37 22.60 12.60
CA THR A 63 -0.66 21.66 13.07
C THR A 63 -1.56 21.12 11.96
N ARG A 64 -1.92 21.96 10.97
CA ARG A 64 -2.73 21.55 9.80
C ARG A 64 -1.97 20.60 8.88
N LEU A 65 -0.74 20.96 8.50
CA LEU A 65 0.13 20.13 7.65
C LEU A 65 0.45 18.79 8.32
N LYS A 66 0.69 18.79 9.64
CA LYS A 66 0.95 17.58 10.42
C LYS A 66 -0.23 16.60 10.37
N GLY A 67 -1.46 17.12 10.39
CA GLY A 67 -2.68 16.33 10.21
C GLY A 67 -2.81 15.77 8.79
N VAL A 68 -2.62 16.62 7.77
CA VAL A 68 -2.67 16.19 6.36
C VAL A 68 -1.65 15.10 6.08
N THR A 69 -0.37 15.32 6.42
CA THR A 69 0.69 14.31 6.23
C THR A 69 0.38 13.01 6.95
N TYR A 70 -0.15 13.06 8.18
CA TYR A 70 -0.53 11.86 8.92
C TYR A 70 -1.59 11.03 8.17
N TRP A 71 -2.65 11.68 7.70
CA TRP A 71 -3.74 11.02 6.99
C TRP A 71 -3.35 10.58 5.57
N SER A 72 -2.61 11.42 4.84
CA SER A 72 -2.12 11.11 3.49
C SER A 72 -1.19 9.89 3.50
N VAL A 73 -0.26 9.82 4.46
CA VAL A 73 0.65 8.68 4.58
C VAL A 73 -0.09 7.40 4.97
N LEU A 74 -1.01 7.46 5.93
CA LEU A 74 -1.82 6.29 6.29
C LEU A 74 -2.68 5.81 5.13
N TYR A 75 -3.37 6.74 4.46
CA TYR A 75 -4.19 6.38 3.30
C TYR A 75 -3.34 5.80 2.19
N GLY A 76 -2.24 6.46 1.81
CA GLY A 76 -1.37 6.02 0.72
C GLY A 76 -0.79 4.62 0.97
N THR A 77 -0.28 4.37 2.17
CA THR A 77 0.34 3.06 2.52
C THR A 77 -0.67 1.91 2.54
N TYR A 78 -1.86 2.12 3.14
CA TYR A 78 -2.89 1.08 3.16
C TYR A 78 -3.52 0.87 1.79
N ALA A 79 -3.87 1.94 1.09
CA ALA A 79 -4.51 1.84 -0.22
C ALA A 79 -3.55 1.20 -1.24
N ASN A 80 -2.26 1.54 -1.22
CA ASN A 80 -1.28 0.91 -2.09
C ASN A 80 -1.18 -0.61 -1.83
N TRP A 81 -1.10 -1.03 -0.57
CA TRP A 81 -1.14 -2.46 -0.22
C TRP A 81 -2.46 -3.15 -0.61
N VAL A 82 -3.61 -2.50 -0.41
CA VAL A 82 -4.93 -3.07 -0.78
C VAL A 82 -5.04 -3.26 -2.29
N PHE A 83 -4.72 -2.26 -3.10
CA PHE A 83 -4.87 -2.34 -4.55
C PHE A 83 -3.88 -3.33 -5.18
N THR A 84 -2.66 -3.41 -4.67
CA THR A 84 -1.67 -4.41 -5.11
C THR A 84 -2.08 -5.83 -4.72
N THR A 85 -2.62 -6.03 -3.51
CA THR A 85 -3.16 -7.33 -3.08
C THR A 85 -4.38 -7.74 -3.90
N LEU A 86 -5.31 -6.82 -4.17
CA LEU A 86 -6.46 -7.08 -5.03
C LEU A 86 -6.03 -7.42 -6.47
N ALA A 87 -5.01 -6.74 -6.99
CA ALA A 87 -4.43 -7.05 -8.30
C ALA A 87 -3.82 -8.47 -8.34
N ALA A 88 -3.16 -8.89 -7.26
CA ALA A 88 -2.61 -10.24 -7.10
C ALA A 88 -3.71 -11.32 -7.05
N VAL A 89 -4.79 -11.06 -6.30
CA VAL A 89 -5.94 -11.97 -6.14
C VAL A 89 -6.72 -12.10 -7.45
N PHE A 90 -7.10 -10.97 -8.07
CA PHE A 90 -7.88 -10.97 -9.30
C PHE A 90 -7.07 -11.39 -10.53
N GLY A 91 -5.73 -11.46 -10.42
CA GLY A 91 -4.87 -11.80 -11.53
C GLY A 91 -4.89 -10.75 -12.64
N THR A 92 -5.17 -9.49 -12.30
CA THR A 92 -5.34 -8.42 -13.30
C THR A 92 -4.03 -8.11 -14.02
N GLY A 93 -4.08 -8.05 -15.34
CA GLY A 93 -2.97 -7.63 -16.21
C GLY A 93 -2.93 -6.12 -16.47
N ALA A 94 -3.78 -5.33 -15.81
CA ALA A 94 -4.09 -3.94 -16.15
C ALA A 94 -2.90 -2.96 -16.22
N LEU A 95 -1.76 -3.27 -15.58
CA LEU A 95 -0.53 -2.47 -15.69
C LEU A 95 0.53 -3.10 -16.61
N SER A 96 0.29 -4.27 -17.19
CA SER A 96 1.15 -4.85 -18.23
C SER A 96 0.41 -5.85 -19.14
N PRO A 97 -0.34 -5.38 -20.16
CA PRO A 97 -0.87 -6.25 -21.22
C PRO A 97 0.24 -7.05 -21.94
N ILE A 98 1.50 -6.58 -21.87
CA ILE A 98 2.67 -7.16 -22.54
C ILE A 98 3.27 -8.35 -21.75
N THR A 99 3.08 -8.44 -20.42
CA THR A 99 3.74 -9.47 -19.59
C THR A 99 2.83 -10.60 -19.11
N ALA A 100 1.55 -10.60 -19.50
CA ALA A 100 0.57 -11.58 -19.07
C ALA A 100 -0.37 -11.98 -20.23
N PRO A 101 0.11 -12.76 -21.22
CA PRO A 101 -0.79 -13.28 -22.25
C PRO A 101 -1.76 -14.28 -21.61
N GLY A 102 -3.07 -13.98 -21.65
CA GLY A 102 -4.14 -14.91 -21.24
C GLY A 102 -4.82 -14.64 -19.90
N LEU A 103 -4.38 -13.65 -19.13
CA LEU A 103 -5.09 -13.22 -17.91
C LEU A 103 -6.19 -12.21 -18.27
N THR A 104 -7.45 -12.65 -18.16
CA THR A 104 -8.65 -11.85 -18.43
C THR A 104 -9.37 -11.57 -17.12
N ALA A 105 -8.98 -10.49 -16.43
CA ALA A 105 -9.80 -9.95 -15.35
C ALA A 105 -10.97 -9.16 -15.94
N ALA A 106 -12.09 -9.08 -15.22
CA ALA A 106 -13.25 -8.35 -15.71
C ALA A 106 -12.92 -6.85 -15.84
N PRO A 107 -13.44 -6.13 -16.84
CA PRO A 107 -13.10 -4.71 -17.09
C PRO A 107 -13.32 -3.79 -15.88
N TRP A 108 -14.30 -4.11 -15.04
CA TRP A 108 -14.59 -3.35 -13.82
C TRP A 108 -13.50 -3.55 -12.76
N GLN A 109 -12.82 -4.70 -12.70
CA GLN A 109 -11.72 -4.97 -11.77
C GLN A 109 -10.47 -4.17 -12.15
N GLU A 110 -10.19 -4.08 -13.45
CA GLU A 110 -9.07 -3.28 -13.98
C GLU A 110 -9.26 -1.78 -13.70
N ASN A 111 -10.46 -1.27 -13.95
CA ASN A 111 -10.79 0.12 -13.66
C ASN A 111 -10.72 0.45 -12.16
N LEU A 112 -11.14 -0.48 -11.29
CA LEU A 112 -11.11 -0.28 -9.84
C LEU A 112 -9.66 -0.13 -9.35
N ILE A 113 -8.75 -0.94 -9.88
CA ILE A 113 -7.32 -0.90 -9.55
C ILE A 113 -6.67 0.37 -10.11
N HIS A 114 -6.95 0.72 -11.37
CA HIS A 114 -6.42 1.95 -12.00
C HIS A 114 -6.85 3.22 -11.25
N VAL A 115 -8.14 3.33 -10.94
CA VAL A 115 -8.67 4.46 -10.16
C VAL A 115 -8.08 4.48 -8.75
N GLY A 116 -7.91 3.31 -8.14
CA GLY A 116 -7.27 3.16 -6.84
C GLY A 116 -5.81 3.65 -6.81
N PHE A 117 -5.01 3.29 -7.81
CA PHE A 117 -3.64 3.79 -7.91
C PHE A 117 -3.58 5.30 -8.18
N MET A 118 -4.48 5.83 -9.02
CA MET A 118 -4.59 7.28 -9.22
C MET A 118 -4.96 8.02 -7.93
N SER A 119 -5.87 7.47 -7.13
CA SER A 119 -6.27 8.11 -5.87
C SER A 119 -5.14 8.10 -4.84
N VAL A 120 -4.36 7.01 -4.78
CA VAL A 120 -3.14 6.94 -3.97
C VAL A 120 -2.14 8.01 -4.38
N GLY A 121 -1.85 8.12 -5.68
CA GLY A 121 -0.92 9.11 -6.22
C GLY A 121 -1.32 10.54 -5.85
N LEU A 122 -2.60 10.90 -6.02
CA LEU A 122 -3.13 12.21 -5.65
C LEU A 122 -3.06 12.47 -4.14
N ALA A 123 -3.35 11.46 -3.31
CA ALA A 123 -3.30 11.58 -1.86
C ALA A 123 -1.86 11.74 -1.33
N THR A 124 -0.87 11.14 -1.99
CA THR A 124 0.54 11.29 -1.61
C THR A 124 1.22 12.55 -2.16
N ALA A 125 0.64 13.17 -3.19
CA ALA A 125 1.17 14.37 -3.83
C ALA A 125 0.62 15.71 -3.28
N SER A 126 -0.33 15.66 -2.33
CA SER A 126 -1.00 16.82 -1.72
C SER A 126 -0.54 17.10 -0.29
#